data_AF-A0A6P0WSS4-F1
#
_entry.id   AF-A0A6P0WSS4-F1
#
_cell.length_a   1.000
_cell.length_b   1.000
_cell.length_c   1.000
_cell.angle_alpha   90.00
_cell.angle_beta   90.00
_cell.angle_gamma   90.00
#
_symmetry.space_group_name_H-M   'P 1'
#
loop_
_entity.id
_entity.type
_entity.pdbx_description
1 polymer ?
#
loop_
_entity_poly.entity_id
_entity_poly.type
_entity_poly.pdbx_seq_one_letter_code
_entity_poly.pdbx_strand_id
1 'polypeptide(L)'
;MSNRIIENLERVAEILASVSERFVFIGGATIPLYVDEILWDEVRPTLDVDCVVEVFTLKNYYALLEKLRAVGLEECADLGAPICRWRYQDLIVDVMPYEKEILGFSNYWYQEGFQNAIDYFLPSGRKILIFPSLYLLASKVEAFSNRGKDFRWSKDIEDIVMVLDGREVLEEEFDQARGEVKDFLVSWFRENEEYLQEPVLSFVSSEDRQDFVIDLIKRFGQARMV
;
A
#
# COMPACT_ATOMS: atom_id res chain seq x y z
N MET A 1 22.48 -2.51 -3.47
CA MET A 1 22.37 -3.19 -2.15
C MET A 1 21.10 -4.00 -2.18
N SER A 2 21.07 -5.18 -1.55
CA SER A 2 19.87 -6.02 -1.58
C SER A 2 18.84 -5.47 -0.61
N ASN A 3 17.71 -4.96 -1.12
CA ASN A 3 16.61 -4.49 -0.28
C ASN A 3 15.75 -5.69 0.13
N ARG A 4 15.76 -6.03 1.43
CA ARG A 4 15.03 -7.20 1.96
C ARG A 4 13.53 -7.17 1.67
N ILE A 5 12.93 -5.98 1.59
CA ILE A 5 11.52 -5.82 1.24
C ILE A 5 11.29 -6.25 -0.21
N ILE A 6 12.16 -5.80 -1.13
CA ILE A 6 12.11 -6.20 -2.54
C ILE A 6 12.34 -7.71 -2.70
N GLU A 7 13.28 -8.29 -1.95
CA GLU A 7 13.47 -9.75 -1.93
C GLU A 7 12.20 -10.50 -1.50
N ASN A 8 11.50 -10.00 -0.49
CA ASN A 8 10.25 -10.60 -0.02
C ASN A 8 9.14 -10.47 -1.08
N LEU A 9 9.03 -9.32 -1.75
CA LEU A 9 8.10 -9.14 -2.88
C LEU A 9 8.37 -10.13 -4.01
N GLU A 10 9.64 -10.33 -4.38
CA GLU A 10 10.06 -11.29 -5.42
C GLU A 10 9.63 -12.71 -5.06
N ARG A 11 9.89 -13.15 -3.83
CA ARG A 11 9.53 -14.49 -3.36
C ARG A 11 8.02 -14.69 -3.34
N VAL A 12 7.25 -13.69 -2.87
CA VAL A 12 5.79 -13.78 -2.87
C VAL A 12 5.22 -13.78 -4.28
N ALA A 13 5.76 -12.95 -5.17
CA ALA A 13 5.39 -12.93 -6.58
C ALA A 13 5.74 -14.25 -7.29
N GLU A 14 6.78 -14.96 -6.87
CA GLU A 14 7.08 -16.32 -7.34
C GLU A 14 6.04 -17.34 -6.87
N ILE A 15 5.71 -17.34 -5.58
CA ILE A 15 4.71 -18.25 -4.99
C ILE A 15 3.34 -18.06 -5.67
N LEU A 16 2.90 -16.81 -5.80
CA LEU A 16 1.57 -16.49 -6.32
C LEU A 16 1.47 -16.63 -7.85
N ALA A 17 2.59 -16.69 -8.59
CA ALA A 17 2.56 -16.84 -10.06
C ALA A 17 1.92 -18.16 -10.54
N SER A 18 1.89 -19.19 -9.68
CA SER A 18 1.24 -20.48 -9.99
C SER A 18 -0.25 -20.50 -9.61
N VAL A 19 -0.75 -19.45 -8.96
CA VAL A 19 -2.16 -19.32 -8.59
C VAL A 19 -2.86 -18.53 -9.68
N SER A 20 -3.89 -19.15 -10.29
CA SER A 20 -4.63 -18.59 -11.43
C SER A 20 -5.61 -17.47 -11.02
N GLU A 21 -5.15 -16.50 -10.24
CA GLU A 21 -5.91 -15.33 -9.80
C GLU A 21 -5.11 -14.06 -10.06
N ARG A 22 -5.81 -12.95 -10.21
CA ARG A 22 -5.18 -11.63 -10.33
C ARG A 22 -4.90 -11.11 -8.92
N PHE A 23 -3.63 -10.95 -8.58
CA PHE A 23 -3.17 -10.33 -7.33
C PHE A 23 -2.62 -8.94 -7.60
N VAL A 24 -2.97 -7.99 -6.73
CA VAL A 24 -2.41 -6.65 -6.73
C VAL A 24 -1.70 -6.43 -5.40
N PHE A 25 -0.39 -6.21 -5.47
CA PHE A 25 0.48 -6.01 -4.32
C PHE A 25 0.25 -4.59 -3.77
N ILE A 26 0.07 -4.50 -2.47
CA ILE A 26 -0.22 -3.25 -1.76
C ILE A 26 0.54 -3.21 -0.41
N GLY A 27 0.19 -2.26 0.45
CA GLY A 27 0.68 -2.24 1.82
C GLY A 27 2.12 -1.74 1.95
N GLY A 28 2.67 -1.85 3.17
CA GLY A 28 3.96 -1.25 3.52
C GLY A 28 5.15 -1.83 2.74
N ALA A 29 5.07 -3.11 2.35
CA ALA A 29 6.10 -3.75 1.54
C ALA A 29 6.22 -3.15 0.13
N THR A 30 5.20 -2.45 -0.36
CA THR A 30 5.26 -1.84 -1.70
C THR A 30 5.84 -0.44 -1.72
N ILE A 31 6.03 0.23 -0.58
CA ILE A 31 6.54 1.61 -0.51
C ILE A 31 7.86 1.82 -1.28
N PRO A 32 8.86 0.91 -1.21
CA PRO A 32 10.09 1.05 -2.01
C PRO A 32 9.87 1.07 -3.53
N LEU A 33 8.71 0.61 -4.02
CA LEU A 33 8.36 0.62 -5.45
C LEU A 33 7.86 1.99 -5.94
N TYR A 34 7.47 2.88 -5.02
CA TYR A 34 6.93 4.20 -5.35
C TYR A 34 7.95 5.32 -5.18
N VAL A 35 9.03 5.07 -4.43
CA VAL A 35 10.05 6.05 -4.08
C VAL A 35 11.37 5.76 -4.77
N ASP A 36 12.21 6.79 -4.92
CA ASP A 36 13.54 6.65 -5.49
C ASP A 36 14.44 5.71 -4.68
N GLU A 37 15.34 5.01 -5.38
CA GLU A 37 16.24 4.02 -4.78
C GLU A 37 17.11 4.58 -3.65
N ILE A 38 17.43 5.88 -3.70
CA ILE A 38 18.21 6.56 -2.66
C ILE A 38 17.51 6.60 -1.29
N LEU A 39 16.18 6.47 -1.27
CA LEU A 39 15.36 6.49 -0.04
C LEU A 39 15.03 5.10 0.48
N TRP A 40 15.48 4.03 -0.18
CA TRP A 40 15.17 2.66 0.23
C TRP A 40 15.61 2.33 1.66
N ASP A 41 16.73 2.90 2.12
CA ASP A 41 17.24 2.71 3.48
C ASP A 41 16.43 3.51 4.53
N GLU A 42 15.65 4.51 4.10
CA GLU A 42 14.76 5.30 4.96
C GLU A 42 13.36 4.67 5.06
N VAL A 43 13.00 3.77 4.14
CA VAL A 43 11.72 3.05 4.22
C VAL A 43 11.73 2.09 5.42
N ARG A 44 10.72 2.23 6.28
CA ARG A 44 10.58 1.37 7.46
C ARG A 44 10.55 -0.12 7.08
N PRO A 45 11.33 -0.97 7.77
CA PRO A 45 11.26 -2.42 7.60
C PRO A 45 9.85 -2.95 7.82
N THR A 46 9.38 -3.77 6.89
CA THR A 46 8.09 -4.46 6.94
C THR A 46 8.30 -5.95 6.67
N LEU A 47 7.57 -6.81 7.40
CA LEU A 47 7.76 -8.26 7.37
C LEU A 47 6.73 -8.96 6.47
N ASP A 48 5.55 -8.38 6.37
CA ASP A 48 4.40 -8.85 5.63
C ASP A 48 4.31 -8.25 4.22
N VAL A 49 3.92 -9.09 3.26
CA VAL A 49 3.54 -8.65 1.90
C VAL A 49 2.04 -8.76 1.77
N ASP A 50 1.39 -7.61 1.53
CA ASP A 50 -0.05 -7.53 1.36
C ASP A 50 -0.45 -7.65 -0.12
N CYS A 51 -1.52 -8.40 -0.39
CA CYS A 51 -2.11 -8.56 -1.71
C CYS A 51 -3.63 -8.42 -1.65
N VAL A 52 -4.20 -7.69 -2.62
CA VAL A 52 -5.63 -7.67 -2.89
C VAL A 52 -5.95 -8.66 -4.01
N VAL A 53 -7.07 -9.37 -3.89
CA VAL A 53 -7.58 -10.31 -4.88
C VAL A 53 -9.06 -10.08 -5.16
N GLU A 54 -9.49 -10.32 -6.40
CA GLU A 54 -10.88 -10.21 -6.81
C GLU A 54 -11.64 -11.51 -6.50
N VAL A 55 -12.42 -11.51 -5.44
CA VAL A 55 -13.30 -12.63 -5.06
C VAL A 55 -14.64 -12.06 -4.61
N PHE A 56 -15.73 -12.59 -5.17
CA PHE A 56 -17.09 -12.07 -4.93
C PHE A 56 -17.99 -12.96 -4.08
N THR A 57 -17.59 -14.22 -3.85
CA THR A 57 -18.42 -15.18 -3.11
C THR A 57 -17.58 -15.99 -2.15
N LEU A 58 -18.18 -16.40 -1.02
CA LEU A 58 -17.54 -17.31 -0.08
C LEU A 58 -17.09 -18.61 -0.75
N LYS A 59 -17.85 -19.12 -1.72
CA LYS A 59 -17.47 -20.30 -2.50
C LYS A 59 -16.15 -20.09 -3.26
N ASN A 60 -16.00 -18.97 -3.95
CA ASN A 60 -14.77 -18.63 -4.67
C ASN A 60 -13.63 -18.36 -3.69
N TYR A 61 -13.92 -17.78 -2.52
CA TYR A 61 -12.94 -17.58 -1.47
C TYR A 61 -12.37 -18.91 -0.97
N TYR A 62 -13.23 -19.88 -0.64
CA TYR A 62 -12.76 -21.23 -0.25
C TYR A 62 -11.94 -21.90 -1.36
N ALA A 63 -12.32 -21.73 -2.62
CA ALA A 63 -11.53 -22.26 -3.74
C ALA A 63 -10.15 -21.58 -3.84
N LEU A 64 -10.05 -20.28 -3.57
CA LEU A 64 -8.77 -19.57 -3.46
C LEU A 64 -7.92 -20.15 -2.31
N LEU A 65 -8.51 -20.41 -1.13
CA LEU A 65 -7.77 -20.99 0.00
C LEU A 65 -7.09 -22.31 -0.40
N GLU A 66 -7.80 -23.20 -1.10
CA GLU A 66 -7.22 -24.46 -1.58
C GLU A 66 -6.05 -24.23 -2.56
N LYS A 67 -6.15 -23.24 -3.45
CA LYS A 67 -5.06 -22.88 -4.37
C LYS A 67 -3.84 -22.33 -3.63
N LEU A 68 -4.05 -21.49 -2.61
CA LEU A 68 -2.97 -20.95 -1.78
C LEU A 68 -2.27 -22.08 -1.00
N ARG A 69 -3.03 -23.02 -0.43
CA ARG A 69 -2.45 -24.21 0.22
C ARG A 69 -1.67 -25.09 -0.77
N ALA A 70 -2.14 -25.22 -2.01
CA ALA A 70 -1.46 -26.01 -3.05
C ALA A 70 -0.09 -25.43 -3.46
N VAL A 71 0.12 -24.12 -3.30
CA VAL A 71 1.45 -23.49 -3.51
C VAL A 71 2.29 -23.41 -2.22
N GLY A 72 1.83 -24.06 -1.15
CA GLY A 72 2.55 -24.20 0.12
C GLY A 72 2.32 -23.09 1.13
N LEU A 73 1.33 -22.19 0.91
CA LEU A 73 0.93 -21.22 1.93
C LEU A 73 0.11 -21.91 3.02
N GLU A 74 0.46 -21.63 4.27
CA GLU A 74 -0.22 -22.16 5.45
C GLU A 74 -0.98 -21.04 6.15
N GLU A 75 -2.22 -21.30 6.59
CA GLU A 75 -3.00 -20.33 7.35
C GLU A 75 -2.30 -20.00 8.67
N CYS A 76 -2.25 -18.71 9.01
CA CYS A 76 -1.63 -18.28 10.25
C CYS A 76 -2.57 -18.55 11.45
N ALA A 77 -2.16 -19.45 12.34
CA ALA A 77 -2.89 -19.79 13.56
C ALA A 77 -2.47 -18.96 14.78
N ASP A 78 -1.64 -17.93 14.60
CA ASP A 78 -1.16 -17.11 15.70
C ASP A 78 -2.30 -16.31 16.33
N LEU A 79 -2.29 -16.24 17.67
CA LEU A 79 -3.31 -15.50 18.40
C LEU A 79 -3.29 -14.01 18.00
N GLY A 80 -4.42 -13.53 17.46
CA GLY A 80 -4.58 -12.14 17.05
C GLY A 80 -4.04 -11.83 15.64
N ALA A 81 -3.56 -12.82 14.89
CA ALA A 81 -3.25 -12.63 13.48
C ALA A 81 -4.52 -12.29 12.67
N PRO A 82 -4.42 -11.41 11.67
CA PRO A 82 -5.52 -11.19 10.72
C PRO A 82 -5.92 -12.50 10.04
N ILE A 83 -7.22 -12.70 9.80
CA ILE A 83 -7.74 -13.92 9.16
C ILE A 83 -7.24 -14.11 7.72
N CYS A 84 -6.80 -13.04 7.06
CA CYS A 84 -6.20 -13.06 5.73
C CYS A 84 -4.72 -13.44 5.72
N ARG A 85 -4.12 -13.70 6.89
CA ARG A 85 -2.68 -13.91 7.03
C ARG A 85 -2.27 -15.36 6.75
N TRP A 86 -1.25 -15.49 5.92
CA TRP A 86 -0.61 -16.74 5.55
C TRP A 86 0.87 -16.71 5.91
N ARG A 87 1.44 -17.92 6.04
CA ARG A 87 2.87 -18.15 6.26
C ARG A 87 3.43 -18.97 5.11
N TYR A 88 4.64 -18.63 4.70
CA TYR A 88 5.47 -19.45 3.81
C TYR A 88 6.92 -19.35 4.28
N GLN A 89 7.43 -20.40 4.93
CA GLN A 89 8.75 -20.36 5.57
C GLN A 89 8.87 -19.16 6.54
N ASP A 90 9.79 -18.24 6.27
CA ASP A 90 9.99 -16.98 7.02
C ASP A 90 9.11 -15.81 6.52
N LEU A 91 8.33 -15.99 5.46
CA LEU A 91 7.46 -14.95 4.89
C LEU A 91 6.09 -14.92 5.57
N ILE A 92 5.57 -13.70 5.69
CA ILE A 92 4.19 -13.41 6.03
C ILE A 92 3.52 -12.81 4.79
N VAL A 93 2.37 -13.34 4.41
CA VAL A 93 1.62 -12.88 3.23
C VAL A 93 0.16 -12.65 3.63
N ASP A 94 -0.34 -11.45 3.46
CA ASP A 94 -1.74 -11.12 3.74
C ASP A 94 -2.50 -11.06 2.42
N VAL A 95 -3.45 -11.99 2.19
CA VAL A 95 -4.24 -12.07 0.95
C VAL A 95 -5.67 -11.68 1.25
N MET A 96 -6.08 -10.50 0.80
CA MET A 96 -7.36 -9.87 1.13
C MET A 96 -8.28 -9.80 -0.09
N PRO A 97 -9.50 -10.35 -0.05
CA PRO A 97 -10.52 -10.01 -1.03
C PRO A 97 -10.95 -8.56 -0.83
N TYR A 98 -11.21 -7.83 -1.92
CA TYR A 98 -11.71 -6.45 -1.79
C TYR A 98 -13.19 -6.37 -1.38
N GLU A 99 -13.96 -7.45 -1.49
CA GLU A 99 -15.37 -7.50 -1.08
C GLU A 99 -15.49 -7.69 0.44
N LYS A 100 -16.08 -6.71 1.11
CA LYS A 100 -16.20 -6.66 2.58
C LYS A 100 -16.97 -7.84 3.14
N GLU A 101 -17.95 -8.35 2.40
CA GLU A 101 -18.84 -9.45 2.80
C GLU A 101 -18.09 -10.77 3.00
N ILE A 102 -16.87 -10.89 2.48
CA ILE A 102 -16.08 -12.13 2.57
C ILE A 102 -15.36 -12.25 3.91
N LEU A 103 -14.67 -11.19 4.34
CA LEU A 103 -13.88 -11.21 5.59
C LEU A 103 -14.48 -10.35 6.71
N GLY A 104 -15.56 -9.62 6.45
CA GLY A 104 -16.17 -8.68 7.38
C GLY A 104 -15.46 -7.32 7.47
N PHE A 105 -14.35 -7.16 6.76
CA PHE A 105 -13.60 -5.91 6.62
C PHE A 105 -13.06 -5.77 5.19
N SER A 106 -12.83 -4.54 4.77
CA SER A 106 -12.14 -4.18 3.54
C SER A 106 -11.66 -2.73 3.65
N ASN A 107 -11.06 -2.23 2.59
CA ASN A 107 -10.72 -0.83 2.36
C ASN A 107 -11.51 -0.37 1.12
N TYR A 108 -12.24 0.73 1.26
CA TYR A 108 -13.03 1.36 0.21
C TYR A 108 -12.27 1.50 -1.11
N TRP A 109 -10.99 1.86 -1.05
CA TRP A 109 -10.17 2.08 -2.24
C TRP A 109 -9.66 0.79 -2.92
N TYR A 110 -9.87 -0.38 -2.33
CA TYR A 110 -9.38 -1.62 -2.92
C TYR A 110 -10.04 -1.96 -4.26
N GLN A 111 -11.34 -1.75 -4.41
CA GLN A 111 -12.03 -2.10 -5.64
C GLN A 111 -11.53 -1.23 -6.82
N GLU A 112 -11.54 0.09 -6.66
CA GLU A 112 -11.13 1.02 -7.71
C GLU A 112 -9.61 0.96 -7.97
N GLY A 113 -8.80 0.83 -6.91
CA GLY A 113 -7.35 0.63 -7.02
C GLY A 113 -6.99 -0.67 -7.73
N PHE A 114 -7.74 -1.75 -7.49
CA PHE A 114 -7.54 -3.03 -8.17
C PHE A 114 -7.89 -2.95 -9.66
N GLN A 115 -9.00 -2.26 -10.00
CA GLN A 115 -9.40 -2.04 -11.38
C GLN A 115 -8.36 -1.23 -12.17
N ASN A 116 -7.77 -0.23 -11.54
CA ASN A 116 -6.75 0.66 -12.13
C ASN A 116 -5.30 0.18 -11.89
N ALA A 117 -5.10 -1.03 -11.38
CA ALA A 117 -3.77 -1.53 -11.05
C ALA A 117 -2.82 -1.51 -12.26
N ILE A 118 -1.58 -1.10 -12.02
CA ILE A 118 -0.55 -0.91 -13.04
C ILE A 118 0.52 -1.99 -12.94
N ASP A 119 1.15 -2.28 -14.08
CA ASP A 119 2.29 -3.18 -14.14
C ASP A 119 3.52 -2.56 -13.49
N TYR A 120 4.25 -3.34 -12.69
CA TYR A 120 5.57 -3.01 -12.17
C TYR A 120 6.52 -4.19 -12.42
N PHE A 121 7.75 -3.90 -12.83
CA PHE A 121 8.79 -4.91 -13.05
C PHE A 121 9.76 -4.90 -11.87
N LEU A 122 9.76 -5.99 -11.10
CA LEU A 122 10.73 -6.19 -10.04
C LEU A 122 12.14 -6.40 -10.63
N PRO A 123 13.22 -6.27 -9.83
CA PRO A 123 14.60 -6.41 -10.33
C PRO A 123 14.91 -7.73 -11.06
N SER A 124 14.20 -8.82 -10.74
CA SER A 124 14.32 -10.10 -11.46
C SER A 124 13.76 -10.06 -12.89
N GLY A 125 13.05 -8.99 -13.26
CA GLY A 125 12.25 -8.88 -14.47
C GLY A 125 10.84 -9.46 -14.33
N ARG A 126 10.49 -10.01 -13.16
CA ARG A 126 9.12 -10.49 -12.88
C ARG A 126 8.16 -9.31 -12.83
N LYS A 127 7.05 -9.46 -13.55
CA LYS A 127 5.96 -8.48 -13.53
C LYS A 127 5.01 -8.76 -12.37
N ILE A 128 4.70 -7.73 -11.60
CA ILE A 128 3.62 -7.70 -10.60
C ILE A 128 2.64 -6.59 -10.92
N LEU A 129 1.48 -6.61 -10.28
CA LEU A 129 0.55 -5.48 -10.30
C LEU A 129 0.61 -4.74 -8.97
N ILE A 130 0.57 -3.41 -9.03
CA ILE A 130 0.49 -2.52 -7.86
C ILE A 130 -0.60 -1.47 -8.07
N PHE A 131 -0.99 -0.77 -7.01
CA PHE A 131 -1.88 0.38 -7.15
C PHE A 131 -1.18 1.55 -7.85
N PRO A 132 -1.91 2.40 -8.60
CA PRO A 132 -1.44 3.75 -8.86
C PRO A 132 -1.24 4.51 -7.54
N SER A 133 -0.30 5.46 -7.52
CA SER A 133 0.14 6.16 -6.31
C SER A 133 -1.00 6.78 -5.50
N LEU A 134 -2.00 7.35 -6.17
CA LEU A 134 -3.15 7.96 -5.48
C LEU A 134 -4.02 6.91 -4.77
N TYR A 135 -4.23 5.73 -5.36
CA TYR A 135 -4.99 4.67 -4.69
C TYR A 135 -4.19 4.05 -3.55
N LEU A 136 -2.85 3.96 -3.66
CA LEU A 136 -2.00 3.63 -2.52
C LEU A 136 -2.21 4.64 -1.39
N LEU A 137 -2.04 5.94 -1.65
CA LEU A 137 -2.21 7.01 -0.66
C LEU A 137 -3.60 6.97 -0.04
N ALA A 138 -4.65 6.86 -0.86
CA ALA A 138 -6.02 6.82 -0.38
C ALA A 138 -6.29 5.59 0.50
N SER A 139 -5.74 4.43 0.12
CA SER A 139 -5.85 3.22 0.95
C SER A 139 -5.13 3.37 2.29
N LYS A 140 -3.99 4.06 2.35
CA LYS A 140 -3.25 4.36 3.58
C LYS A 140 -3.99 5.35 4.46
N VAL A 141 -4.59 6.38 3.87
CA VAL A 141 -5.45 7.34 4.58
C VAL A 141 -6.61 6.60 5.23
N GLU A 142 -7.31 5.73 4.50
CA GLU A 142 -8.42 4.97 5.07
C GLU A 142 -7.97 3.97 6.15
N ALA A 143 -6.82 3.30 5.95
CA ALA A 143 -6.25 2.44 6.98
C ALA A 143 -5.95 3.22 8.26
N PHE A 144 -5.38 4.43 8.14
CA PHE A 144 -5.16 5.33 9.25
C PHE A 144 -6.47 5.73 9.93
N SER A 145 -7.49 6.16 9.18
CA SER A 145 -8.79 6.55 9.75
C SER A 145 -9.47 5.42 10.53
N ASN A 146 -9.25 4.16 10.13
CA ASN A 146 -9.80 2.99 10.82
C ASN A 146 -8.98 2.55 12.04
N ARG A 147 -7.65 2.73 12.03
CA ARG A 147 -6.73 2.18 13.05
C ARG A 147 -6.25 3.22 14.06
N GLY A 148 -6.01 4.45 13.61
CA GLY A 148 -5.12 5.40 14.25
C GLY A 148 -5.84 6.60 14.87
N LYS A 149 -5.23 7.13 15.93
CA LYS A 149 -5.58 8.43 16.54
C LYS A 149 -4.40 9.39 16.63
N ASP A 150 -3.19 8.90 16.38
CA ASP A 150 -1.94 9.67 16.52
C ASP A 150 -1.15 9.61 15.22
N PHE A 151 -0.92 10.78 14.63
CA PHE A 151 -0.19 10.95 13.39
C PHE A 151 1.29 10.61 13.54
N ARG A 152 1.88 10.85 14.72
CA ARG A 152 3.34 10.77 14.96
C ARG A 152 3.91 9.37 14.86
N TRP A 153 3.11 8.36 15.20
CA TRP A 153 3.55 6.96 15.33
C TRP A 153 2.80 6.02 14.40
N SER A 154 1.99 6.58 13.49
CA SER A 154 1.21 5.80 12.56
C SER A 154 2.09 5.33 11.40
N LYS A 155 2.20 4.02 11.23
CA LYS A 155 2.83 3.41 10.06
C LYS A 155 2.16 3.83 8.76
N ASP A 156 0.85 4.04 8.79
CA ASP A 156 0.10 4.48 7.61
C ASP A 156 0.43 5.94 7.25
N ILE A 157 0.70 6.80 8.24
CA ILE A 157 1.15 8.19 8.01
C ILE A 157 2.62 8.23 7.57
N GLU A 158 3.47 7.41 8.18
CA GLU A 158 4.86 7.24 7.76
C GLU A 158 4.93 6.83 6.27
N ASP A 159 4.14 5.83 5.86
CA ASP A 159 4.07 5.39 4.47
C ASP A 159 3.58 6.51 3.52
N ILE A 160 2.61 7.34 3.94
CA ILE A 160 2.14 8.51 3.18
C ILE A 160 3.26 9.53 3.02
N VAL A 161 3.96 9.88 4.11
CA VAL A 161 5.06 10.85 4.10
C VAL A 161 6.21 10.36 3.24
N MET A 162 6.56 9.08 3.30
CA MET A 162 7.61 8.50 2.46
C MET A 162 7.30 8.61 0.96
N VAL A 163 6.04 8.38 0.57
CA VAL A 163 5.63 8.54 -0.84
C VAL A 163 5.64 10.00 -1.27
N LEU A 164 5.24 10.93 -0.39
CA LEU A 164 5.30 12.37 -0.66
C LEU A 164 6.74 12.87 -0.81
N ASP A 165 7.67 12.38 0.01
CA ASP A 165 9.10 12.71 -0.06
C ASP A 165 9.76 12.12 -1.31
N GLY A 166 9.46 10.85 -1.60
CA GLY A 166 10.28 10.06 -2.49
C GLY A 166 9.80 9.86 -3.91
N ARG A 167 8.60 10.32 -4.25
CA ARG A 167 8.04 10.13 -5.58
C ARG A 167 8.04 11.42 -6.39
N GLU A 168 9.07 11.62 -7.20
CA GLU A 168 9.25 12.85 -7.99
C GLU A 168 8.03 13.21 -8.87
N VAL A 169 7.40 12.21 -9.49
CA VAL A 169 6.27 12.42 -10.41
C VAL A 169 4.91 12.51 -9.71
N LEU A 170 4.86 12.44 -8.38
CA LEU A 170 3.60 12.36 -7.64
C LEU A 170 2.71 13.59 -7.83
N GLU A 171 3.31 14.78 -7.90
CA GLU A 171 2.56 16.00 -8.13
C GLU A 171 1.89 16.01 -9.51
N GLU A 172 2.60 15.58 -10.54
CA GLU A 172 2.04 15.47 -11.90
C GLU A 172 0.93 14.42 -11.96
N GLU A 173 1.11 13.27 -11.30
CA GLU A 173 0.07 12.24 -11.17
C GLU A 173 -1.17 12.78 -10.45
N PHE A 174 -0.97 13.56 -9.38
CA PHE A 174 -2.06 14.17 -8.62
C PHE A 174 -2.83 15.21 -9.45
N ASP A 175 -2.12 16.05 -10.21
CA ASP A 175 -2.73 17.06 -11.06
C ASP A 175 -3.53 16.46 -12.21
N GLN A 176 -3.04 15.36 -12.80
CA GLN A 176 -3.70 14.68 -13.91
C GLN A 176 -4.87 13.78 -13.46
N ALA A 177 -4.87 13.34 -12.21
CA ALA A 177 -5.93 12.52 -11.66
C ALA A 177 -7.29 13.25 -11.66
N ARG A 178 -8.36 12.44 -11.65
CA ARG A 178 -9.76 12.85 -11.69
C ARG A 178 -10.61 11.91 -10.86
N GLY A 179 -11.81 12.34 -10.50
CA GLY A 179 -12.77 11.51 -9.82
C GLY A 179 -12.53 11.41 -8.32
N GLU A 180 -13.23 10.47 -7.69
CA GLU A 180 -13.43 10.43 -6.24
C GLU A 180 -12.12 10.34 -5.46
N VAL A 181 -11.14 9.57 -5.94
CA VAL A 181 -9.84 9.40 -5.26
C VAL A 181 -9.10 10.73 -5.10
N LYS A 182 -9.18 11.62 -6.10
CA LYS A 182 -8.55 12.93 -6.03
C LYS A 182 -9.29 13.83 -5.05
N ASP A 183 -10.61 13.90 -5.16
CA ASP A 183 -11.43 14.74 -4.28
C ASP A 183 -11.29 14.34 -2.81
N PHE A 184 -11.22 13.03 -2.56
CA PHE A 184 -10.95 12.46 -1.25
C PHE A 184 -9.59 12.91 -0.71
N LEU A 185 -8.52 12.74 -1.48
CA LEU A 185 -7.17 13.14 -1.04
C LEU A 185 -7.04 14.64 -0.85
N VAL A 186 -7.60 15.45 -1.76
CA VAL A 186 -7.64 16.93 -1.61
C VAL A 186 -8.29 17.32 -0.30
N SER A 187 -9.45 16.74 0.00
CA SER A 187 -10.19 17.02 1.24
C SER A 187 -9.38 16.59 2.46
N TRP A 188 -8.81 15.38 2.43
CA TRP A 188 -8.02 14.86 3.55
C TRP A 188 -6.76 15.68 3.81
N PHE A 189 -5.98 16.01 2.78
CA PHE A 189 -4.78 16.84 2.95
C PHE A 189 -5.12 18.25 3.45
N ARG A 190 -6.21 18.85 2.98
CA ARG A 190 -6.69 20.16 3.47
C ARG A 190 -7.06 20.12 4.94
N GLU A 191 -7.80 19.10 5.36
CA GLU A 191 -8.26 18.96 6.75
C GLU A 191 -7.13 18.60 7.72
N ASN A 192 -6.07 17.96 7.23
CA ASN A 192 -4.99 17.42 8.04
C ASN A 192 -3.64 18.11 7.85
N GLU A 193 -3.59 19.24 7.12
CA GLU A 193 -2.36 19.98 6.80
C GLU A 193 -1.51 20.26 8.06
N GLU A 194 -2.11 20.81 9.10
CA GLU A 194 -1.41 21.14 10.35
C GLU A 194 -0.94 19.89 11.11
N TYR A 195 -1.74 18.82 11.09
CA TYR A 195 -1.42 17.57 11.80
C TYR A 195 -0.30 16.77 11.13
N LEU A 196 -0.05 17.01 9.84
CA LEU A 196 0.99 16.34 9.07
C LEU A 196 2.38 16.97 9.22
N GLN A 197 2.49 18.21 9.72
CA GLN A 197 3.78 18.87 9.87
C GLN A 197 4.73 18.09 10.77
N GLU A 198 4.28 17.69 11.96
CA GLU A 198 5.14 16.98 12.92
C GLU A 198 5.56 15.57 12.45
N PRO A 199 4.67 14.76 11.84
CA PRO A 199 5.08 13.54 11.15
C PRO A 199 6.17 13.78 10.09
N VAL A 200 6.05 14.81 9.26
CA VAL A 200 7.07 15.13 8.26
C VAL A 200 8.42 15.41 8.91
N LEU A 201 8.44 16.23 9.97
CA LEU A 201 9.67 16.52 10.73
C LEU A 201 10.26 15.28 11.42
N SER A 202 9.42 14.27 11.70
CA SER A 202 9.82 13.04 12.40
C SER A 202 10.33 11.96 11.44
N PHE A 203 9.73 11.84 10.26
CA PHE A 203 10.01 10.75 9.31
C PHE A 203 10.98 11.14 8.20
N VAL A 204 11.06 12.43 7.85
CA VAL A 204 11.98 12.92 6.81
C VAL A 204 13.24 13.45 7.47
N SER A 205 14.40 12.94 7.07
CA SER A 205 15.68 13.23 7.75
C SER A 205 16.34 14.55 7.34
N SER A 206 16.02 15.07 6.16
CA SER A 206 16.61 16.30 5.58
C SER A 206 15.65 17.48 5.70
N GLU A 207 16.11 18.62 6.22
CA GLU A 207 15.32 19.87 6.31
C GLU A 207 14.80 20.33 4.94
N ASP A 208 15.64 20.31 3.88
CA ASP A 208 15.23 20.71 2.52
C ASP A 208 14.08 19.82 2.00
N ARG A 209 14.13 18.51 2.31
CA ARG A 209 13.06 17.57 1.94
C ARG A 209 11.81 17.76 2.80
N GLN A 210 11.95 18.07 4.09
CA GLN A 210 10.82 18.38 4.96
C GLN A 210 10.03 19.58 4.42
N ASP A 211 10.71 20.66 4.05
CA ASP A 211 10.09 21.85 3.46
C ASP A 211 9.36 21.51 2.16
N PHE A 212 9.99 20.73 1.29
CA PHE A 212 9.36 20.24 0.05
C PHE A 212 8.07 19.47 0.33
N VAL A 213 8.10 18.49 1.24
CA VAL A 213 6.92 17.67 1.56
C VAL A 213 5.81 18.51 2.18
N ILE A 214 6.14 19.42 3.09
CA ILE A 214 5.16 20.34 3.70
C ILE A 214 4.49 21.21 2.63
N ASP A 215 5.26 21.74 1.68
CA ASP A 215 4.70 22.56 0.60
C ASP A 215 3.91 21.73 -0.42
N LEU A 216 4.28 20.47 -0.65
CA LEU A 216 3.50 19.55 -1.47
C LEU A 216 2.13 19.25 -0.82
N ILE A 217 2.09 18.98 0.49
CA ILE A 217 0.85 18.76 1.25
C ILE A 217 -0.09 19.97 1.13
N LYS A 218 0.43 21.19 1.30
CA LYS A 218 -0.34 22.43 1.11
C LYS A 218 -0.96 22.51 -0.29
N ARG A 219 -0.16 22.25 -1.32
CA ARG A 219 -0.61 22.30 -2.71
C ARG A 219 -1.71 21.27 -2.98
N PHE A 220 -1.57 20.05 -2.47
CA PHE A 220 -2.60 19.01 -2.58
C PHE A 220 -3.90 19.42 -1.87
N GLY A 221 -3.83 20.00 -0.67
CA GLY A 221 -5.01 20.51 0.03
C GLY A 221 -5.69 21.69 -0.67
N GLN A 222 -4.95 22.48 -1.45
CA GLN A 222 -5.45 23.64 -2.20
C GLN A 222 -5.89 23.32 -3.64
N ALA A 223 -5.62 22.11 -4.12
CA ALA A 223 -6.01 21.69 -5.45
C ALA A 223 -7.53 21.70 -5.65
N ARG A 224 -7.95 21.84 -6.91
CA ARG A 224 -9.37 21.82 -7.26
C ARG A 224 -9.88 20.39 -7.33
N MET A 225 -11.01 20.17 -6.68
CA MET A 225 -11.81 18.94 -6.82
C MET A 225 -12.40 18.87 -8.24
N VAL A 226 -12.49 17.66 -8.81
CA VAL A 226 -12.78 17.43 -10.25
C VAL A 226 -13.58 16.17 -10.54
#